data_AF-A0A511V3W5-F1
#
_entry.id   AF-A0A511V3W5-F1
#
_cell.length_a   1.000
_cell.length_b   1.000
_cell.length_c   1.000
_cell.angle_alpha   90.00
_cell.angle_beta   90.00
_cell.angle_gamma   90.00
#
_symmetry.space_group_name_H-M   'P 1'
#
loop_
_entity.id
_entity.type
_entity.pdbx_description
1 polymer ?
#
loop_
_entity_poly.entity_id
_entity_poly.type
_entity_poly.pdbx_seq_one_letter_code
_entity_poly.pdbx_strand_id
1 'polypeptide(L)'
;MNKQRGMLNRISENDFEQMTTADSALFVGSPEFIIEKILTQYELFGHKRVMFQLDIGGQPFEQVVKGIELLATKVAPVIRKETSK
;
A
#
# COMPACT_ATOMS: atom_id res chain seq x y z
N MET A 1 -17.72 20.42 -13.98
CA MET A 1 -16.29 20.76 -13.98
C MET A 1 -15.81 20.93 -12.53
N ASN A 2 -15.04 19.97 -12.01
CA ASN A 2 -14.61 19.95 -10.61
C ASN A 2 -13.71 21.15 -10.27
N LYS A 3 -14.13 21.98 -9.31
CA LYS A 3 -13.39 23.11 -8.73
C LYS A 3 -12.27 22.70 -7.76
N GLN A 4 -11.71 21.49 -7.90
CA GLN A 4 -10.72 20.95 -6.97
C GLN A 4 -9.27 20.97 -7.51
N ARG A 5 -8.98 21.81 -8.52
CA ARG A 5 -7.59 22.07 -8.92
C ARG A 5 -7.04 23.23 -8.12
N GLY A 6 -6.26 22.94 -7.08
CA GLY A 6 -5.43 23.94 -6.39
C GLY A 6 -5.62 24.06 -4.88
N MET A 7 -6.51 23.31 -4.24
CA MET A 7 -6.49 23.22 -2.78
C MET A 7 -5.39 22.24 -2.38
N LEU A 8 -4.30 22.78 -1.83
CA LEU A 8 -3.46 22.06 -0.89
C LEU A 8 -4.38 21.65 0.27
N ASN A 9 -5.07 20.52 0.14
CA ASN A 9 -5.61 19.84 1.30
C ASN A 9 -4.39 19.41 2.10
N ARG A 10 -3.98 20.26 3.05
CA ARG A 10 -2.99 19.88 4.06
C ARG A 10 -3.61 18.72 4.81
N ILE A 11 -3.15 17.52 4.52
CA ILE A 11 -3.51 16.31 5.26
C ILE A 11 -3.02 16.57 6.70
N SER A 12 -3.93 16.60 7.67
CA SER A 12 -3.52 16.66 9.07
C SER A 12 -2.89 15.33 9.47
N GLU A 13 -2.11 15.31 10.55
CA GLU A 13 -1.54 14.06 11.07
C GLU A 13 -2.63 13.02 11.37
N ASN A 14 -3.73 13.45 11.99
CA ASN A 14 -4.88 12.58 12.24
C ASN A 14 -5.52 12.07 10.93
N ASP A 15 -5.66 12.91 9.91
CA ASP A 15 -6.16 12.45 8.60
C ASP A 15 -5.21 11.41 7.98
N PHE A 16 -3.90 11.63 8.09
CA PHE A 16 -2.89 10.70 7.60
C PHE A 16 -2.94 9.35 8.33
N GLU A 17 -3.07 9.36 9.65
CA GLU A 17 -3.26 8.15 10.45
C GLU A 17 -4.50 7.38 10.00
N GLN A 18 -5.64 8.06 9.87
CA GLN A 18 -6.88 7.44 9.40
C GLN A 18 -6.73 6.84 8.00
N MET A 19 -6.06 7.55 7.09
CA MET A 19 -5.79 7.11 5.72
C MET A 19 -4.82 5.92 5.63
N THR A 20 -4.08 5.60 6.69
CA THR A 20 -3.07 4.52 6.72
C THR A 20 -3.45 3.33 7.61
N THR A 21 -4.65 3.37 8.22
CA THR A 21 -5.23 2.26 9.00
C THR A 21 -5.37 0.95 8.19
N ALA A 22 -5.50 -0.19 8.88
CA ALA A 22 -5.61 -1.51 8.24
C ALA A 22 -6.80 -1.60 7.25
N ASP A 23 -7.91 -0.95 7.59
CA ASP A 23 -9.15 -0.99 6.80
C ASP A 23 -9.22 0.07 5.68
N SER A 24 -8.23 0.96 5.61
CA SER A 24 -8.16 2.00 4.57
C SER A 24 -7.58 1.49 3.25
N ALA A 25 -7.58 2.33 2.21
CA ALA A 25 -7.04 1.94 0.90
C ALA A 25 -5.51 2.00 0.78
N LEU A 26 -4.80 2.75 1.65
CA LEU A 26 -3.36 2.93 1.50
C LEU A 26 -2.58 1.76 2.11
N PHE A 27 -1.55 1.33 1.40
CA PHE A 27 -0.57 0.35 1.84
C PHE A 27 0.68 1.06 2.34
N VAL A 28 0.62 1.53 3.58
CA VAL A 28 1.72 2.26 4.25
C VAL A 28 1.97 1.61 5.61
N GLY A 29 3.22 1.22 5.88
CA GLY A 29 3.59 0.55 7.13
C GLY A 29 4.76 -0.40 6.98
N SER A 30 4.92 -1.31 7.94
CA SER A 30 5.94 -2.37 7.89
C SER A 30 5.55 -3.47 6.88
N PRO A 31 6.50 -4.28 6.38
CA PRO A 31 6.18 -5.42 5.52
C PRO A 31 5.14 -6.37 6.12
N GLU A 32 5.19 -6.60 7.44
CA GLU A 32 4.26 -7.46 8.17
C GLU A 32 2.83 -6.90 8.11
N PHE A 33 2.68 -5.60 8.32
CA PHE A 33 1.39 -4.92 8.20
C PHE A 33 0.83 -4.98 6.77
N ILE A 34 1.69 -4.80 5.77
CA ILE A 34 1.29 -4.93 4.36
C ILE A 34 0.86 -6.38 4.04
N ILE A 35 1.56 -7.39 4.58
CA ILE A 35 1.20 -8.80 4.42
C ILE A 35 -0.19 -9.06 4.99
N GLU A 36 -0.42 -8.67 6.25
CA GLU A 36 -1.71 -8.84 6.93
C GLU A 36 -2.84 -8.25 6.09
N LYS A 37 -2.67 -6.99 5.65
CA LYS A 37 -3.66 -6.29 4.85
C LYS A 37 -3.98 -6.98 3.51
N ILE A 38 -2.97 -7.50 2.80
CA ILE A 38 -3.19 -8.26 1.56
C ILE A 38 -3.96 -9.55 1.85
N LEU A 39 -3.64 -10.26 2.93
CA LEU A 39 -4.32 -11.50 3.29
C LEU A 39 -5.76 -11.26 3.71
N THR A 40 -6.03 -10.22 4.49
CA THR A 40 -7.40 -9.79 4.81
C THR A 40 -8.18 -9.47 3.53
N GLN A 41 -7.60 -8.71 2.60
CA GLN A 41 -8.24 -8.43 1.31
C GLN A 41 -8.42 -9.69 0.46
N TYR A 42 -7.48 -10.62 0.51
CA TYR A 42 -7.58 -11.91 -0.18
C TYR A 42 -8.77 -12.72 0.33
N GLU A 43 -8.97 -12.79 1.65
CA GLU A 43 -10.10 -13.47 2.26
C GLU A 43 -11.44 -12.82 1.89
N LEU A 44 -11.48 -11.48 1.84
CA LEU A 44 -12.70 -10.73 1.51
C LEU A 44 -13.07 -10.79 0.01
N PHE A 45 -12.07 -10.71 -0.88
CA PHE A 45 -12.31 -10.49 -2.31
C PHE A 45 -11.86 -11.66 -3.21
N GLY A 46 -11.05 -12.58 -2.71
CA GLY A 46 -10.50 -13.69 -3.50
C GLY A 46 -9.57 -13.24 -4.64
N HIS A 47 -9.01 -12.03 -4.56
CA HIS A 47 -8.19 -11.47 -5.63
C HIS A 47 -6.96 -12.34 -5.91
N LYS A 48 -6.53 -12.43 -7.18
CA LYS A 48 -5.36 -13.23 -7.58
C LYS A 48 -4.14 -12.39 -7.95
N ARG A 49 -4.27 -11.06 -7.87
CA ARG A 49 -3.23 -10.10 -8.24
C ARG A 49 -3.30 -8.87 -7.35
N VAL A 50 -2.15 -8.46 -6.86
CA VAL A 50 -1.94 -7.17 -6.18
C VAL A 50 -1.03 -6.32 -7.06
N MET A 51 -1.36 -5.05 -7.23
CA MET A 51 -0.57 -4.09 -8.00
C MET A 51 -0.34 -2.85 -7.14
N PHE A 52 0.91 -2.36 -7.11
CA PHE A 52 1.29 -1.20 -6.32
C PHE A 52 1.68 -0.03 -7.21
N GLN A 53 1.16 1.16 -6.88
CA GLN A 53 1.71 2.42 -7.35
C GLN A 53 2.65 2.95 -6.27
N LEU A 54 3.95 2.77 -6.46
CA LEU A 54 4.98 3.16 -5.48
C LEU A 54 5.46 4.60 -5.63
N ASP A 55 5.43 5.13 -6.85
CA ASP A 55 5.78 6.52 -7.12
C ASP A 55 4.50 7.35 -7.31
N ILE A 56 4.35 8.34 -6.43
CA ILE A 56 3.33 9.37 -6.53
C ILE A 56 4.05 10.71 -6.42
N GLY A 57 4.03 11.47 -7.52
CA GLY A 57 4.54 12.84 -7.54
C GLY A 57 6.06 12.98 -7.70
N GLY A 58 6.77 11.92 -8.14
CA GLY A 58 8.21 11.98 -8.40
C GLY A 58 9.05 11.74 -7.15
N GLN A 59 8.78 10.63 -6.46
CA GLN A 59 9.55 10.20 -5.30
C GLN A 59 11.03 9.98 -5.66
N PRO A 60 11.97 10.19 -4.72
CA PRO A 60 13.38 9.87 -4.97
C PRO A 60 13.54 8.40 -5.37
N PHE A 61 14.29 8.15 -6.45
CA PHE A 61 14.46 6.82 -7.03
C PHE A 61 14.89 5.76 -5.99
N GLU A 62 15.81 6.09 -5.11
CA GLU A 62 16.29 5.19 -4.06
C GLU A 62 15.17 4.70 -3.13
N GLN A 63 14.18 5.54 -2.83
CA GLN A 63 13.04 5.16 -2.01
C GLN A 63 12.11 4.20 -2.76
N VAL A 64 11.88 4.45 -4.05
CA VAL A 64 11.09 3.56 -4.91
C VAL A 64 11.75 2.19 -4.99
N VAL A 65 13.07 2.14 -5.24
CA VAL A 65 13.84 0.89 -5.29
C VAL A 65 13.78 0.14 -3.98
N LYS A 66 13.95 0.83 -2.84
CA LYS A 66 13.83 0.22 -1.50
C LYS A 66 12.43 -0.39 -1.29
N GLY A 67 11.38 0.30 -1.72
CA GLY A 67 10.00 -0.23 -1.67
C GLY A 67 9.84 -1.51 -2.49
N ILE A 68 10.37 -1.52 -3.72
CA ILE A 68 10.37 -2.71 -4.59
C ILE A 68 11.12 -3.87 -3.92
N GLU A 69 12.29 -3.61 -3.34
CA GLU A 69 13.09 -4.63 -2.66
C GLU A 69 12.35 -5.25 -1.47
N LEU A 70 11.72 -4.44 -0.62
CA LEU A 70 10.93 -4.92 0.51
C LEU A 70 9.72 -5.76 0.04
N LEU A 71 9.00 -5.29 -1.00
CA LEU A 71 7.88 -6.05 -1.55
C LEU A 71 8.35 -7.39 -2.14
N ALA A 72 9.46 -7.41 -2.86
CA ALA A 72 9.98 -8.60 -3.50
C ALA A 72 10.54 -9.62 -2.49
N THR A 73 11.23 -9.15 -1.45
CA THR A 73 12.00 -10.02 -0.54
C THR A 73 11.27 -10.35 0.77
N LYS A 74 10.34 -9.51 1.23
CA LYS A 74 9.62 -9.70 2.50
C LYS A 74 8.15 -10.05 2.29
N VAL A 75 7.46 -9.35 1.39
CA VAL A 75 6.00 -9.48 1.24
C VAL A 75 5.61 -10.62 0.29
N ALA A 76 6.09 -10.57 -0.96
CA ALA A 76 5.67 -11.51 -2.00
C ALA A 76 5.88 -12.99 -1.65
N PRO A 77 6.99 -13.42 -1.00
CA PRO A 77 7.17 -14.82 -0.64
C PRO A 77 6.11 -15.33 0.34
N VAL A 78 5.74 -14.52 1.35
CA VAL A 78 4.74 -14.88 2.35
C VAL A 78 3.37 -14.98 1.70
N ILE A 79 2.97 -13.97 0.91
CA ILE A 79 1.66 -13.99 0.23
C ILE A 79 1.53 -15.20 -0.69
N ARG A 80 2.57 -15.52 -1.47
CA ARG A 80 2.54 -16.71 -2.35
C ARG A 80 2.39 -17.99 -1.54
N LYS A 81 3.09 -18.14 -0.42
CA LYS A 81 2.99 -19.31 0.46
C LYS A 81 1.58 -19.47 1.05
N GLU A 82 0.98 -18.40 1.55
CA GLU A 82 -0.33 -18.46 2.21
C GLU A 82 -1.48 -18.63 1.22
N THR A 83 -1.31 -18.21 -0.03
CA THR A 83 -2.37 -18.25 -1.06
C THR A 83 -2.20 -19.34 -2.12
N SER A 84 -1.15 -20.18 -2.05
CA SER A 84 -0.87 -21.25 -3.03
C SER A 84 -1.70 -22.54 -2.86
N LYS A 85 -2.82 -22.50 -2.15
CA LYS A 85 -3.74 -23.64 -2.01
C LYS A 85 -4.66 -23.76 -3.22
#